data_AF-R9J4N9-F1
#
_entry.id   AF-R9J4N9-F1
#
_cell.length_a   1.000
_cell.length_b   1.000
_cell.length_c   1.000
_cell.angle_alpha   90.00
_cell.angle_beta   90.00
_cell.angle_gamma   90.00
#
_symmetry.space_group_name_H-M   'P 1'
#
loop_
_entity.id
_entity.type
_entity.pdbx_description
1 polymer ?
#
loop_
_entity_poly.entity_id
_entity_poly.type
_entity_poly.pdbx_seq_one_letter_code
_entity_poly.pdbx_strand_id
1 'polypeptide(L)' 'MTEAVNKFIPIFVGLLLILRGLLWIVDGKNGNKRSYYFGIAAIVVGIIMFVTVFLQVL' A
#
# COMPACT_ATOMS: atom_id res chain seq x y z
N MET A 1 -5.76 20.73 -13.74
CA MET A 1 -5.09 19.51 -14.28
C MET A 1 -4.20 18.85 -13.21
N THR A 2 -3.44 19.62 -12.43
CA THR A 2 -2.54 19.13 -11.36
C THR A 2 -3.24 18.47 -10.18
N GLU A 3 -4.43 18.93 -9.77
CA GLU A 3 -5.13 18.38 -8.61
C GLU A 3 -5.62 16.94 -8.80
N ALA A 4 -6.14 16.62 -9.99
CA ALA A 4 -6.58 15.26 -10.32
C ALA A 4 -5.39 14.28 -10.32
N VAL A 5 -4.25 14.70 -10.86
CA VAL A 5 -3.01 13.92 -10.86
C VAL A 5 -2.47 13.72 -9.44
N ASN A 6 -2.48 14.77 -8.61
CA ASN A 6 -2.04 14.69 -7.22
C ASN A 6 -2.92 13.77 -6.37
N LYS A 7 -4.21 13.64 -6.68
CA LYS A 7 -5.10 12.65 -6.03
C LYS A 7 -4.90 11.23 -6.57
N PHE A 8 -4.49 11.09 -7.83
CA PHE A 8 -4.27 9.79 -8.48
C PHE A 8 -2.98 9.11 -8.04
N ILE A 9 -1.91 9.88 -7.82
CA ILE A 9 -0.60 9.37 -7.35
C ILE A 9 -0.73 8.52 -6.07
N PRO A 10 -1.32 8.98 -4.95
CA PRO A 10 -1.42 8.21 -3.72
C PRO A 10 -2.30 6.95 -3.88
N ILE A 11 -3.32 6.97 -4.73
CA ILE A 11 -4.12 5.78 -5.07
C ILE A 11 -3.23 4.74 -5.75
N PHE A 12 -2.45 5.17 -6.75
CA PHE A 12 -1.58 4.27 -7.52
C PHE A 12 -0.44 3.71 -6.65
N VAL A 13 0.18 4.56 -5.83
CA VAL A 13 1.24 4.17 -4.89
C VAL A 13 0.69 3.21 -3.82
N GLY A 14 -0.50 3.48 -3.29
CA GLY A 14 -1.16 2.59 -2.32
C GLY A 14 -1.41 1.20 -2.90
N LEU A 15 -1.88 1.12 -4.16
CA LEU A 15 -2.09 -0.16 -4.84
C LEU A 15 -0.78 -0.94 -5.04
N LEU A 16 0.29 -0.26 -5.44
CA LEU A 16 1.62 -0.87 -5.61
C LEU A 16 2.19 -1.38 -4.28
N LEU A 17 1.97 -0.65 -3.18
CA LEU A 17 2.39 -1.08 -1.84
C LEU A 17 1.63 -2.31 -1.37
N ILE A 18 0.32 -2.41 -1.65
CA ILE A 18 -0.48 -3.60 -1.33
C ILE A 18 0.04 -4.81 -2.13
N LEU A 19 0.28 -4.65 -3.43
CA LEU A 19 0.87 -5.68 -4.29
C LEU A 19 2.23 -6.16 -3.76
N ARG A 20 3.13 -5.22 -3.43
CA ARG A 20 4.44 -5.57 -2.88
C ARG A 20 4.35 -6.20 -1.49
N GLY A 21 3.41 -5.75 -0.68
CA GLY A 21 3.15 -6.34 0.63
C GLY A 21 2.67 -7.80 0.54
N LEU A 22 1.82 -8.10 -0.45
CA LEU A 22 1.40 -9.48 -0.75
C LEU A 22 2.59 -10.36 -1.15
N LEU A 23 3.48 -9.87 -2.02
CA LEU A 23 4.69 -10.60 -2.39
C LEU A 23 5.59 -10.88 -1.18
N TRP A 24 5.80 -9.88 -0.32
CA TRP A 24 6.58 -10.03 0.91
C TRP A 24 5.95 -11.00 1.92
N ILE A 25 4.62 -11.10 1.96
CA ILE A 25 3.93 -12.12 2.76
C ILE A 25 4.21 -13.52 2.21
N VAL A 26 4.20 -13.72 0.89
CA VAL A 26 4.52 -15.01 0.27
C VAL A 26 5.97 -15.40 0.57
N ASP A 27 6.93 -14.48 0.39
CA ASP A 27 8.33 -14.71 0.77
C ASP A 27 8.49 -14.99 2.26
N GLY A 28 7.67 -14.34 3.09
CA GLY A 28 7.65 -14.57 4.52
C GLY A 28 7.16 -15.95 4.93
N LYS A 29 6.20 -16.50 4.20
CA LYS A 29 5.73 -17.89 4.38
C LYS A 29 6.80 -18.91 4.00
N ASN A 30 7.75 -18.56 3.13
CA ASN A 30 8.91 -19.39 2.78
C ASN A 30 10.04 -19.35 3.83
N GLY A 31 9.79 -18.81 5.02
CA GLY A 31 10.71 -18.84 6.16
C GLY A 31 11.32 -17.49 6.53
N ASN A 32 11.14 -16.45 5.70
CA ASN A 32 11.64 -15.11 6.00
C ASN A 32 10.66 -14.30 6.87
N LYS A 33 10.60 -14.60 8.18
CA LYS A 33 9.68 -13.93 9.12
C LYS A 33 9.72 -12.40 9.06
N ARG A 34 10.88 -11.79 8.79
CA ARG A 34 10.98 -10.32 8.61
C ARG A 34 10.16 -9.85 7.42
N SER A 35 10.25 -10.53 6.28
CA SER A 35 9.48 -10.22 5.08
C SER A 35 7.97 -10.29 5.35
N TYR A 36 7.51 -11.25 6.15
CA TYR A 36 6.09 -11.35 6.53
C TYR A 36 5.60 -10.09 7.26
N TYR A 37 6.34 -9.63 8.27
CA TYR A 37 5.99 -8.42 9.01
C TYR A 37 6.05 -7.16 8.13
N PHE A 38 7.06 -7.03 7.27
CA PHE A 38 7.14 -5.93 6.31
C PHE A 38 5.99 -5.96 5.30
N GLY A 39 5.55 -7.15 4.89
CA GLY A 39 4.43 -7.32 3.98
C GLY A 39 3.11 -6.83 4.57
N ILE A 40 2.83 -7.19 5.82
CA ILE A 40 1.66 -6.68 6.55
C ILE A 40 1.74 -5.15 6.70
N ALA A 41 2.90 -4.62 7.12
CA ALA A 41 3.08 -3.19 7.28
C ALA A 41 2.85 -2.42 5.97
N ALA A 42 3.35 -2.94 4.84
CA ALA A 42 3.15 -2.33 3.52
C ALA A 42 1.67 -2.30 3.11
N ILE A 43 0.92 -3.37 3.38
CA ILE A 43 -0.53 -3.42 3.13
C ILE A 43 -1.26 -2.38 3.99
N VAL A 44 -0.97 -2.31 5.29
CA VAL A 44 -1.58 -1.33 6.21
C VAL A 44 -1.33 0.10 5.74
N VAL A 45 -0.10 0.42 5.36
CA VAL A 45 0.26 1.76 4.84
C VAL A 45 -0.46 2.05 3.52
N GLY A 46 -0.56 1.08 2.61
CA GLY A 46 -1.32 1.24 1.37
C GLY A 46 -2.81 1.51 1.59
N ILE A 47 -3.42 0.83 2.57
CA ILE A 47 -4.82 1.06 2.97
C ILE A 47 -4.98 2.47 3.57
N ILE A 48 -4.09 2.89 4.47
CA ILE A 48 -4.13 4.23 5.08
C ILE A 48 -4.06 5.30 3.99
N MET A 49 -3.16 5.17 3.01
CA MET A 49 -3.11 6.11 1.89
C MET A 49 -4.43 6.17 1.12
N PHE A 50 -5.08 5.03 0.89
CA PHE A 50 -6.38 4.99 0.23
C PHE A 50 -7.48 5.71 1.03
N VAL A 51 -7.55 5.46 2.34
CA VAL A 51 -8.51 6.10 3.25
C VAL A 51 -8.26 7.61 3.34
N THR A 52 -7.00 8.05 3.42
CA THR A 52 -6.67 9.47 3.50
C THR A 52 -7.08 10.24 2.24
N VAL A 53 -6.93 9.63 1.05
CA VAL A 53 -7.42 10.23 -0.20
C VAL A 53 -8.94 10.28 -0.22
N PHE A 54 -9.60 9.22 0.23
CA PHE A 54 -11.06 9.17 0.28
C PHE A 54 -11.62 10.26 1.22
N LEU A 55 -11.02 10.43 2.39
CA LEU A 55 -11.38 11.48 3.36
C LEU A 55 -11.05 12.91 2.87
N GLN A 56 -10.05 13.08 2.00
CA GLN A 56 -9.78 14.38 1.35
C GLN A 56 -10.74 14.68 0.19
N VAL A 57 -11.45 13.68 -0.31
CA VAL A 57 -12.41 13.82 -1.42
C VAL A 57 -13.83 14.05 -0.90
N LEU A 58 -14.19 13.47 0.26
CA LEU A 58 -15.45 13.71 0.97
C LEU A 58 -15.50 15.12 1.57
#